data_AF-A0A094CH43-F1
#
_entry.id   AF-A0A094CH43-F1
#
_cell.length_a   1.000
_cell.length_b   1.000
_cell.length_c   1.000
_cell.angle_alpha   90.00
_cell.angle_beta   90.00
_cell.angle_gamma   90.00
#
_symmetry.space_group_name_H-M   'P 1'
#
loop_
_entity.id
_entity.type
_entity.pdbx_description
1 polymer ?
#
loop_
_entity_poly.entity_id
_entity_poly.type
_entity_poly.pdbx_seq_one_letter_code
_entity_poly.pdbx_strand_id
1 'polypeptide(L)'
;MRKVDKLGPYGMWSKLLHQWSDKLSPQEIYTKVRWFFWNYGINRHKMTTLTPSYHAEQYSSDDNRFDLRPFLYPNWFGFEAIEKKLAAMGENGTKVADAEDKKSL
;
A
#
# COMPACT_ATOMS: atom_id res chain seq x y z
N MET A 1 2.80 6.92 4.98
CA MET A 1 1.71 6.59 4.03
C MET A 1 0.38 6.21 4.69
N ARG A 2 0.18 5.01 5.26
CA ARG A 2 -1.17 4.61 5.77
C ARG A 2 -1.71 5.52 6.90
N LYS A 3 -0.88 5.82 7.90
CA LYS A 3 -1.28 6.57 9.09
C LYS A 3 -1.16 8.08 8.91
N VAL A 4 0.06 8.56 8.64
CA VAL A 4 0.38 9.99 8.51
C VAL A 4 -0.29 10.62 7.29
N ASP A 5 -0.10 10.04 6.09
CA ASP A 5 -0.70 10.56 4.85
C ASP A 5 -2.17 10.12 4.67
N LYS A 6 -2.71 9.32 5.59
CA LYS A 6 -4.10 8.82 5.59
C LYS A 6 -4.51 8.10 4.30
N LEU A 7 -3.57 7.40 3.65
CA LEU A 7 -3.80 6.74 2.37
C LEU A 7 -4.33 5.31 2.54
N GLY A 8 -5.41 4.99 1.83
CA GLY A 8 -5.86 3.61 1.58
C GLY A 8 -5.08 2.93 0.46
N PRO A 9 -5.50 1.72 0.01
CA PRO A 9 -4.81 0.94 -1.01
C PRO A 9 -4.52 1.73 -2.30
N TYR A 10 -5.56 2.36 -2.87
CA TYR A 10 -5.42 3.12 -4.12
C TYR A 10 -4.52 4.35 -3.95
N GLY A 11 -4.72 5.12 -2.88
CA GLY A 11 -3.92 6.31 -2.61
C GLY A 11 -2.45 5.98 -2.37
N MET A 12 -2.17 4.87 -1.68
CA MET A 12 -0.81 4.40 -1.46
C MET A 12 -0.16 3.96 -2.77
N TRP A 13 -0.87 3.19 -3.60
CA TRP A 13 -0.38 2.78 -4.92
C TRP A 13 -0.09 4.00 -5.80
N SER A 14 -1.03 4.95 -5.90
CA SER A 14 -0.85 6.18 -6.70
C SER A 14 0.34 7.02 -6.24
N LYS A 15 0.55 7.18 -4.92
CA LYS A 15 1.72 7.89 -4.39
C LYS A 15 3.02 7.15 -4.71
N LEU A 16 3.02 5.82 -4.57
CA LEU A 16 4.19 4.99 -4.86
C LEU A 16 4.55 4.97 -6.34
N LEU A 17 3.59 5.06 -7.26
CA LEU A 17 3.88 5.20 -8.69
C LEU A 17 4.80 6.38 -8.97
N HIS A 18 4.61 7.52 -8.28
CA HIS A 18 5.44 8.70 -8.47
C HIS A 18 6.78 8.60 -7.72
N GLN A 19 6.82 7.88 -6.59
CA GLN A 19 8.02 7.77 -5.77
C GLN A 19 8.99 6.67 -6.25
N TRP A 20 8.48 5.62 -6.89
CA TRP A 20 9.22 4.43 -7.29
C TRP A 20 9.13 4.15 -8.80
N SER A 21 8.76 5.13 -9.62
CA SER A 21 8.67 4.98 -11.09
C SER A 21 9.98 4.54 -11.74
N ASP A 22 11.10 4.91 -11.11
CA ASP A 22 12.47 4.59 -11.49
C ASP A 22 12.86 3.13 -11.21
N LYS A 23 12.24 2.52 -10.19
CA LYS A 23 12.67 1.22 -9.63
C LYS A 23 11.72 0.08 -9.92
N LEU A 24 10.43 0.35 -9.99
CA LEU A 24 9.40 -0.70 -10.02
C LEU A 24 8.31 -0.38 -11.02
N SER A 25 7.82 -1.41 -11.69
CA SER A 25 6.66 -1.30 -12.57
C SER A 25 5.37 -1.08 -11.77
N PRO A 26 4.35 -0.46 -12.38
CA PRO A 26 3.03 -0.31 -11.77
C PRO A 26 2.43 -1.61 -11.19
N GLN A 27 2.66 -2.76 -11.86
CA GLN A 27 2.23 -4.08 -11.40
C GLN A 27 3.01 -4.58 -10.17
N GLU A 28 4.32 -4.39 -10.12
CA GLU A 28 5.13 -4.78 -8.96
C GLU A 28 4.75 -3.95 -7.73
N ILE A 29 4.52 -2.65 -7.92
CA ILE A 29 4.02 -1.76 -6.87
C ILE A 29 2.65 -2.24 -6.38
N TYR A 30 1.74 -2.60 -7.29
CA TYR A 30 0.45 -3.17 -6.91
C TYR A 30 0.59 -4.43 -6.08
N THR A 31 1.45 -5.37 -6.49
CA THR A 31 1.69 -6.62 -5.75
C THR A 31 2.15 -6.33 -4.32
N LYS A 32 3.07 -5.38 -4.13
CA LYS A 32 3.55 -4.98 -2.80
C LYS A 32 2.46 -4.31 -1.96
N VAL A 33 1.68 -3.40 -2.56
CA VAL A 33 0.58 -2.71 -1.86
C VAL A 33 -0.51 -3.70 -1.46
N ARG A 34 -0.89 -4.62 -2.36
CA ARG A 34 -1.86 -5.67 -2.08
C ARG A 34 -1.38 -6.56 -0.94
N TRP A 35 -0.13 -7.00 -0.99
CA TRP A 35 0.47 -7.82 0.07
C TRP A 35 0.49 -7.11 1.42
N PHE A 36 0.83 -5.82 1.46
CA PHE A 36 0.81 -5.01 2.67
C PHE A 36 -0.59 -4.94 3.29
N PHE A 37 -1.61 -4.55 2.51
CA PHE A 37 -2.97 -4.39 3.03
C PHE A 37 -3.62 -5.74 3.38
N TRP A 38 -3.28 -6.81 2.67
CA TRP A 38 -3.68 -8.16 3.02
C TRP A 38 -3.14 -8.58 4.40
N ASN A 39 -1.82 -8.48 4.59
CA ASN A 39 -1.19 -8.85 5.86
C ASN A 39 -1.64 -7.95 7.01
N TYR A 40 -1.84 -6.66 6.73
CA TYR A 40 -2.41 -5.72 7.70
C TYR A 40 -3.83 -6.14 8.11
N GLY A 41 -4.68 -6.49 7.15
CA GLY A 41 -6.06 -6.91 7.40
C GLY A 41 -6.16 -8.18 8.23
N ILE A 42 -5.48 -9.25 7.81
CA ILE A 42 -5.55 -10.55 8.49
C ILE A 42 -4.98 -10.48 9.92
N ASN A 43 -3.98 -9.63 10.17
CA ASN A 43 -3.31 -9.55 11.47
C ASN A 43 -3.84 -8.43 12.36
N ARG A 44 -4.83 -7.64 11.92
CA ARG A 44 -5.26 -6.46 12.69
C ARG A 44 -5.77 -6.82 14.09
N HIS A 45 -6.44 -7.96 14.23
CA HIS A 45 -6.88 -8.47 15.53
C HIS A 45 -5.76 -8.63 16.56
N LYS A 46 -4.50 -8.83 16.15
CA LYS A 46 -3.36 -8.93 17.10
C LYS A 46 -3.07 -7.59 17.80
N MET A 47 -3.54 -6.48 17.22
CA MET A 47 -3.31 -5.15 17.78
C MET A 47 -4.26 -4.82 18.92
N THR A 48 -5.39 -5.53 19.07
CA THR A 48 -6.35 -5.31 20.16
C THR A 48 -5.83 -5.86 21.49
N THR A 49 -4.91 -6.83 21.44
CA THR A 49 -4.29 -7.48 22.61
C THR A 49 -2.81 -7.13 22.75
N LEU A 50 -2.30 -6.18 21.96
CA LEU A 50 -0.90 -5.77 22.03
C LEU A 50 -0.61 -5.08 23.37
N THR A 51 0.54 -5.41 23.97
CA THR A 51 1.01 -4.76 25.19
C THR A 51 1.12 -3.24 24.99
N PRO A 52 0.63 -2.43 25.95
CA PRO A 52 0.79 -0.98 25.90
C PRO A 52 2.27 -0.61 25.72
N SER A 53 2.54 0.35 24.83
CA SER A 53 3.90 0.79 24.50
C SER A 53 4.02 2.31 24.59
N TYR A 54 5.25 2.78 24.75
CA TYR A 54 5.54 4.22 24.75
C TYR A 54 5.24 4.84 23.38
N HIS A 55 4.54 5.97 23.38
CA HIS A 55 4.24 6.69 22.15
C HIS A 55 5.42 7.56 21.74
N ALA A 56 6.23 7.08 20.78
CA ALA A 56 7.34 7.83 20.21
C ALA A 56 7.01 8.45 18.85
N GLU A 57 6.16 7.79 18.05
CA GLU A 57 5.97 8.10 16.63
C GLU A 57 4.50 8.32 16.26
N GLN A 58 4.25 9.33 15.43
CA GLN A 58 2.89 9.67 14.97
C GLN A 58 2.24 8.59 14.09
N TYR A 59 3.04 7.65 13.57
CA TYR A 59 2.55 6.55 12.74
C TYR A 59 2.27 5.25 13.51
N SER A 60 2.29 5.28 14.84
CA SER A 60 1.98 4.11 15.68
C SER A 60 0.66 3.44 15.28
N SER A 61 0.64 2.11 15.34
CA SER A 61 -0.52 1.26 15.05
C SER A 61 -1.36 0.92 16.28
N ASP A 62 -1.02 1.44 17.46
CA ASP A 62 -1.70 1.17 18.74
C ASP A 62 -3.21 1.48 18.66
N ASP A 63 -4.02 0.43 18.78
CA ASP A 63 -5.48 0.48 18.66
C ASP A 63 -6.16 0.96 19.96
N ASN A 64 -5.44 1.02 21.09
CA ASN A 64 -6.03 1.43 22.37
C ASN A 64 -6.28 2.94 22.45
N ARG A 65 -5.49 3.75 21.74
CA ARG A 65 -5.53 5.22 21.86
C ARG A 65 -5.34 5.96 20.54
N PHE A 66 -4.38 5.53 19.71
CA PHE A 66 -3.84 6.39 18.65
C PHE A 66 -4.29 6.01 17.24
N ASP A 67 -4.72 4.77 17.00
CA ASP A 67 -5.16 4.29 15.69
C ASP A 67 -6.40 3.40 15.75
N LEU A 68 -7.51 3.94 16.27
CA LEU A 68 -8.81 3.27 16.36
C LEU A 68 -9.31 2.82 14.98
N ARG A 69 -9.30 1.50 14.74
CA ARG A 69 -9.73 0.90 13.46
C ARG A 69 -10.49 -0.41 13.66
N PRO A 70 -11.33 -0.82 12.70
CA PRO A 70 -11.90 -2.18 12.71
C PRO A 70 -10.79 -3.23 12.76
N PHE A 71 -11.02 -4.30 13.52
CA PHE A 71 -10.10 -5.44 13.57
C PHE A 71 -10.52 -6.62 12.69
N LEU A 72 -11.80 -6.66 12.30
CA LEU A 72 -12.35 -7.63 11.35
C LEU A 72 -12.52 -6.95 9.98
N TYR A 73 -11.56 -7.17 9.09
CA TYR A 73 -11.59 -6.63 7.73
C TYR A 73 -12.12 -7.67 6.72
N PRO A 74 -12.88 -7.24 5.70
CA PRO A 74 -13.29 -8.12 4.61
C PRO A 74 -12.11 -8.49 3.70
N ASN A 75 -12.19 -9.65 3.06
CA ASN A 75 -11.15 -10.19 2.18
C ASN A 75 -10.97 -9.44 0.84
N TRP A 76 -11.97 -8.66 0.41
CA TRP A 76 -12.04 -8.02 -0.92
C TRP A 76 -11.56 -6.56 -0.94
N PHE A 77 -10.65 -6.18 -0.03
CA PHE A 77 -10.38 -4.79 0.34
C PHE A 77 -9.92 -3.86 -0.80
N GLY A 78 -10.85 -3.25 -1.55
CA GLY A 78 -10.66 -2.01 -2.31
C GLY A 78 -9.59 -2.04 -3.42
N PHE A 79 -9.25 -3.21 -3.95
CA PHE A 79 -8.21 -3.36 -4.99
C PHE A 79 -8.75 -3.20 -6.42
N GLU A 80 -10.06 -3.35 -6.64
CA GLU A 80 -10.68 -3.30 -7.97
C GLU A 80 -10.36 -2.02 -8.73
N ALA A 81 -10.27 -0.88 -8.04
CA ALA A 81 -9.93 0.39 -8.67
C ALA A 81 -8.50 0.40 -9.22
N ILE A 82 -7.57 -0.27 -8.55
CA ILE A 82 -6.18 -0.43 -9.01
C ILE A 82 -6.14 -1.40 -10.18
N GLU A 83 -6.85 -2.53 -10.08
CA GLU A 83 -6.93 -3.54 -11.14
C GLU A 83 -7.51 -2.96 -12.44
N LYS A 84 -8.58 -2.16 -12.35
CA LYS A 84 -9.14 -1.42 -13.50
C LYS A 84 -8.12 -0.46 -14.12
N LYS A 85 -7.32 0.24 -13.29
CA LYS A 85 -6.28 1.14 -13.78
C LYS A 85 -5.11 0.39 -14.43
N LEU A 86 -4.69 -0.74 -13.86
CA LEU A 86 -3.66 -1.60 -14.45
C LEU A 86 -4.12 -2.20 -15.77
N ALA A 87 -5.38 -2.65 -15.85
CA ALA A 87 -5.97 -3.13 -17.09
C ALA A 87 -5.98 -2.04 -18.17
N ALA A 88 -6.29 -0.79 -17.80
CA ALA A 88 -6.23 0.35 -18.71
C ALA A 88 -4.78 0.73 -19.14
N MET A 89 -3.78 0.46 -18.30
CA MET A 89 -2.36 0.69 -18.63
C MET A 89 -1.79 -0.37 -19.59
N GLY A 90 -2.37 -1.57 -19.64
CA GLY A 90 -1.91 -2.65 -20.52
C GLY A 90 -0.42 -2.97 -20.31
N GLU A 91 0.32 -3.08 -21.41
CA GLU A 91 1.77 -3.39 -21.41
C GLU A 91 2.64 -2.33 -20.72
N ASN A 92 2.15 -1.08 -20.60
CA ASN A 92 2.90 -0.05 -19.87
C ASN A 92 2.89 -0.30 -18.36
N GLY A 93 1.95 -1.11 -17.85
CA GLY A 93 1.87 -1.45 -16.43
C GLY A 93 2.94 -2.44 -15.95
N THR A 94 3.59 -3.16 -16.86
CA THR A 94 4.65 -4.13 -16.57
C THR A 94 6.06 -3.59 -16.79
N LYS A 95 6.19 -2.43 -17.45
CA LYS A 95 7.48 -1.81 -17.73
C LYS A 95 7.92 -0.91 -16.57
N VAL A 96 9.22 -0.85 -16.34
CA VAL A 96 9.87 0.16 -15.47
C VAL A 96 10.25 1.33 -16.38
N ALA A 97 9.90 2.56 -15.99
CA ALA A 97 10.08 3.74 -16.83
C ALA A 97 11.56 3.97 -17.24
N ASP A 98 12.50 3.72 -16.33
CA ASP A 98 13.93 3.96 -16.55
C ASP A 98 14.64 2.94 -17.47
N ALA A 99 13.98 1.83 -17.82
CA ALA A 99 14.58 0.82 -18.69
C ALA A 99 14.61 1.25 -20.17
N GLU A 100 13.74 2.19 -20.58
CA GLU A 100 13.67 2.68 -21.96
C GLU A 100 14.62 3.86 -22.21
N ASP A 101 14.84 4.74 -21.22
CA ASP A 101 15.75 5.91 -21.37
C ASP A 101 17.25 5.56 -21.38
N LYS A 102 17.64 4.36 -20.94
CA LYS A 102 19.04 3.89 -21.01
C LYS A 102 19.41 3.15 -22.29
N LYS A 103 18.45 2.92 -23.20
CA LYS A 103 18.70 2.27 -24.50
C LYS A 103 18.92 3.25 -25.66
N SER A 104 18.77 4.54 -25.43
CA SER A 104 18.87 5.61 -26.44
C SER A 104 20.17 6.44 -26.36
N LEU A 105 21.14 6.01 -25.55
CA LEU A 105 22.49 6.61 -25.45
C LEU A 105 23.59 5.59 -25.78
#